data_AF-A0A2H1K9H0-F1
#
_entry.id   AF-A0A2H1K9H0-F1
#
_cell.length_a   1.000
_cell.length_b   1.000
_cell.length_c   1.000
_cell.angle_alpha   90.00
_cell.angle_beta   90.00
_cell.angle_gamma   90.00
#
_symmetry.space_group_name_H-M   'P 1'
#
loop_
_entity.id
_entity.type
_entity.pdbx_description
1 polymer ?
#
loop_
_entity_poly.entity_id
_entity_poly.type
_entity_poly.pdbx_seq_one_letter_code
_entity_poly.pdbx_strand_id
1 'polypeptide(L)'
;MKRRGIAIAALTLLLAGCTTGGSDSGPDVEQVSSEEFLSDHGLSGMDAVEAIDHLDQLDVADRPGDLMASVYPDELVLAGEAQEVTLDLPADKTYVSIAPFVNTTHDCFYHSLTTCLGELNNKKIDVQITDKAAGDIVVDETATTFDNGFVGFWVPSDIKGTIEVGYDGKSGSADFSTTDEGATCITDLQLT
;
A
#
# COMPACT_ATOMS: atom_id res chain seq x y z
N MET A 1 -13.10 66.17 -17.01
CA MET A 1 -12.92 67.37 -16.15
C MET A 1 -13.26 66.93 -14.73
N LYS A 2 -12.34 66.77 -13.77
CA LYS A 2 -11.44 67.74 -13.14
C LYS A 2 -10.16 67.03 -12.63
N ARG A 3 -9.08 67.81 -12.57
CA ARG A 3 -7.70 67.45 -12.22
C ARG A 3 -7.40 67.61 -10.71
N ARG A 4 -6.22 67.07 -10.33
CA ARG A 4 -5.25 67.43 -9.25
C ARG A 4 -5.35 66.55 -8.00
N GLY A 5 -4.31 65.92 -7.45
CA GLY A 5 -2.85 65.91 -7.68
C GLY A 5 -2.08 65.87 -6.34
N ILE A 6 -0.85 65.28 -6.34
CA ILE A 6 0.26 65.38 -5.35
C ILE A 6 0.15 64.36 -4.16
N ALA A 7 1.17 63.65 -3.65
CA ALA A 7 2.63 63.79 -3.65
C ALA A 7 3.38 62.43 -3.51
N ILE A 8 4.66 62.47 -3.88
CA ILE A 8 5.72 61.44 -3.81
C ILE A 8 6.31 61.36 -2.39
N ALA A 9 6.67 60.17 -1.92
CA ALA A 9 7.86 59.95 -1.07
C ALA A 9 8.37 58.52 -1.25
N ALA A 10 9.44 58.38 -2.03
CA ALA A 10 10.27 57.18 -2.08
C ALA A 10 11.19 57.18 -0.86
N LEU A 11 11.28 56.04 -0.16
CA LEU A 11 12.31 55.82 0.85
C LEU A 11 12.89 54.42 0.67
N THR A 12 13.93 54.35 -0.15
CA THR A 12 14.85 53.20 -0.23
C THR A 12 15.81 53.27 0.95
N LEU A 13 15.72 52.33 1.89
CA LEU A 13 16.78 52.05 2.86
C LEU A 13 17.51 50.77 2.44
N LEU A 14 18.75 50.94 1.99
CA LEU A 14 19.75 49.89 1.91
C LEU A 14 20.58 49.95 3.19
N LEU A 15 20.55 48.90 4.01
CA LEU A 15 21.64 48.58 4.91
C LEU A 15 21.97 47.08 4.80
N ALA A 16 23.16 46.81 4.28
CA ALA A 16 23.86 45.55 4.44
C ALA A 16 24.73 45.63 5.72
N GLY A 17 24.78 44.53 6.48
CA GLY A 17 25.68 44.37 7.62
C GLY A 17 25.45 43.07 8.38
N CYS A 18 26.36 42.10 8.16
CA CYS A 18 26.37 40.72 8.66
C CYS A 18 26.81 40.57 10.13
N THR A 19 26.69 39.31 10.63
CA THR A 19 27.28 38.68 11.84
C THR A 19 26.26 38.48 12.97
N THR A 20 26.02 37.30 13.56
CA THR A 20 26.83 36.09 13.78
C THR A 20 25.97 34.84 13.61
N GLY A 21 26.53 33.79 13.01
CA GLY A 21 25.93 32.46 12.97
C GLY A 21 25.77 31.90 14.38
N GLY A 22 24.51 31.72 14.79
CA GLY A 22 24.12 30.74 15.78
C GLY A 22 23.69 29.50 15.02
N SER A 23 24.63 28.57 14.81
CA SER A 23 24.27 27.18 14.60
C SER A 23 23.66 26.71 15.90
N ASP A 24 22.33 26.77 15.99
CA ASP A 24 21.59 26.04 17.00
C ASP A 24 21.66 24.57 16.59
N SER A 25 22.76 23.92 16.98
CA SER A 25 22.90 22.47 16.92
C SER A 25 22.00 21.88 18.00
N GLY A 26 20.70 21.82 17.70
CA GLY A 26 19.85 20.75 18.25
C GLY A 26 20.48 19.40 17.89
N PRO A 27 20.15 18.32 18.62
CA PRO A 27 20.70 17.02 18.29
C PRO A 27 20.37 16.72 16.83
N ASP A 28 21.41 16.48 16.03
CA ASP A 28 21.30 15.94 14.69
C ASP A 28 20.72 14.54 14.87
N VAL A 29 19.39 14.43 14.81
CA VAL A 29 18.75 13.14 14.61
C VAL A 29 19.09 12.83 13.16
N GLU A 30 20.07 11.95 12.95
CA GLU A 30 20.37 11.44 11.61
C GLU A 30 19.05 10.91 11.03
N GLN A 31 18.42 11.69 10.14
CA GLN A 31 17.29 11.19 9.37
C GLN A 31 17.87 10.13 8.44
N VAL A 32 17.63 8.87 8.78
CA VAL A 32 17.92 7.75 7.90
C VAL A 32 17.19 8.03 6.58
N SER A 33 17.95 8.04 5.50
CA SER A 33 17.37 8.28 4.17
C SER A 33 16.42 7.15 3.81
N SER A 34 15.38 7.42 3.01
CA SER A 34 14.46 6.36 2.55
C SER A 34 15.21 5.22 1.87
N GLU A 35 16.29 5.52 1.13
CA GLU A 35 17.14 4.52 0.49
C GLU A 35 17.90 3.62 1.49
N GLU A 36 18.37 4.19 2.59
CA GLU A 36 19.03 3.44 3.66
C GLU A 36 18.03 2.54 4.40
N PHE A 37 16.85 3.08 4.72
CA PHE A 37 15.74 2.29 5.28
C PHE A 37 15.39 1.08 4.40
N LEU A 38 15.20 1.30 3.09
CA LEU A 38 14.91 0.21 2.15
C LEU A 38 16.06 -0.79 2.07
N SER A 39 17.30 -0.33 2.14
CA SER A 39 18.47 -1.22 2.15
C SER A 39 18.52 -2.09 3.40
N ASP A 40 18.28 -1.52 4.58
CA ASP A 40 18.32 -2.22 5.86
C ASP A 40 17.25 -3.32 5.95
N HIS A 41 16.11 -3.10 5.29
CA HIS A 41 15.02 -4.07 5.19
C HIS A 41 15.09 -4.99 3.96
N GLY A 42 16.20 -4.97 3.19
CA GLY A 42 16.39 -5.87 2.05
C GLY A 42 15.56 -5.53 0.81
N LEU A 43 15.00 -4.32 0.75
CA LEU A 43 14.15 -3.80 -0.33
C LEU A 43 14.91 -2.85 -1.28
N SER A 44 16.25 -2.83 -1.20
CA SER A 44 17.08 -1.91 -1.99
C SER A 44 16.81 -2.05 -3.49
N GLY A 45 16.43 -0.94 -4.12
CA GLY A 45 16.22 -0.86 -5.57
C GLY A 45 14.89 -1.44 -6.07
N MET A 46 14.03 -1.95 -5.18
CA MET A 46 12.68 -2.39 -5.53
C MET A 46 11.74 -1.18 -5.64
N ASP A 47 10.87 -1.20 -6.64
CA ASP A 47 9.68 -0.33 -6.63
C ASP A 47 8.57 -0.91 -5.73
N ALA A 48 7.44 -0.21 -5.59
CA ALA A 48 6.33 -0.66 -4.75
C ALA A 48 5.76 -2.01 -5.20
N VAL A 49 5.72 -2.29 -6.51
CA VAL A 49 5.19 -3.53 -7.06
C VAL A 49 6.11 -4.69 -6.70
N GLU A 50 7.40 -4.52 -6.94
CA GLU A 50 8.42 -5.52 -6.61
C GLU A 50 8.48 -5.78 -5.09
N ALA A 51 8.38 -4.73 -4.28
CA ALA A 51 8.37 -4.85 -2.82
C ALA A 51 7.13 -5.58 -2.30
N ILE A 52 5.93 -5.28 -2.83
CA ILE A 52 4.68 -5.99 -2.48
C ILE A 52 4.78 -7.46 -2.85
N ASP A 53 5.14 -7.75 -4.11
CA ASP A 53 5.23 -9.13 -4.61
C ASP A 53 6.26 -9.93 -3.81
N HIS A 54 7.39 -9.32 -3.47
CA HIS A 54 8.43 -9.95 -2.65
C HIS A 54 7.92 -10.25 -1.24
N LEU A 55 7.39 -9.26 -0.53
CA LEU A 55 7.02 -9.38 0.88
C LEU A 55 5.80 -10.29 1.11
N ASP A 56 4.79 -10.26 0.23
CA ASP A 56 3.59 -11.10 0.41
C ASP A 56 3.91 -12.60 0.24
N GLN A 57 4.88 -12.90 -0.61
CA GLN A 57 5.33 -14.26 -0.93
C GLN A 57 6.42 -14.79 0.00
N LEU A 58 6.93 -13.98 0.94
CA LEU A 58 7.87 -14.46 1.95
C LEU A 58 7.22 -15.55 2.80
N ASP A 59 7.95 -16.66 2.96
CA ASP A 59 7.64 -17.68 3.95
C ASP A 59 7.44 -17.03 5.32
N VAL A 60 6.41 -17.44 6.06
CA VAL A 60 6.05 -16.79 7.33
C VAL A 60 7.20 -16.83 8.33
N ALA A 61 8.03 -17.88 8.26
CA ALA A 61 9.21 -18.04 9.11
C ALA A 61 10.34 -17.04 8.80
N ASP A 62 10.38 -16.48 7.59
CA ASP A 62 11.44 -15.59 7.12
C ASP A 62 11.03 -14.11 7.17
N ARG A 63 9.79 -13.82 7.61
CA ARG A 63 9.27 -12.44 7.69
C ARG A 63 10.07 -11.61 8.70
N PRO A 64 10.41 -10.34 8.36
CA PRO A 64 11.04 -9.43 9.28
C PRO A 64 10.13 -9.14 10.48
N GLY A 65 10.67 -9.24 11.69
CA GLY A 65 9.91 -8.99 12.93
C GLY A 65 9.80 -7.51 13.31
N ASP A 66 10.59 -6.66 12.66
CA ASP A 66 10.76 -5.23 12.92
C ASP A 66 10.25 -4.34 11.79
N LEU A 67 9.58 -4.92 10.78
CA LEU A 67 9.01 -4.21 9.65
C LEU A 67 7.50 -4.47 9.56
N MET A 68 6.72 -3.40 9.63
CA MET A 68 5.32 -3.39 9.24
C MET A 68 5.21 -2.92 7.79
N ALA A 69 4.51 -3.67 6.95
CA ALA A 69 4.31 -3.32 5.56
C ALA A 69 2.83 -3.44 5.20
N SER A 70 2.19 -2.30 4.92
CA SER A 70 0.75 -2.20 4.68
C SER A 70 0.48 -1.66 3.28
N VAL A 71 -0.41 -2.32 2.55
CA VAL A 71 -0.79 -1.92 1.19
C VAL A 71 -2.07 -1.10 1.25
N TYR A 72 -2.01 0.14 0.80
CA TYR A 72 -3.15 1.02 0.58
C TYR A 72 -3.52 1.05 -0.92
N PRO A 73 -4.65 1.64 -1.32
CA PRO A 73 -5.09 1.65 -2.71
C PRO A 73 -4.08 2.23 -3.70
N ASP A 74 -3.32 3.24 -3.27
CA ASP A 74 -2.39 4.04 -4.08
C ASP A 74 -0.95 4.08 -3.52
N GLU A 75 -0.67 3.46 -2.38
CA GLU A 75 0.65 3.49 -1.75
C GLU A 75 0.98 2.21 -0.94
N LEU A 76 2.28 1.89 -0.88
CA LEU A 76 2.84 0.93 0.06
C LEU A 76 3.46 1.72 1.21
N VAL A 77 2.99 1.49 2.42
CA VAL A 77 3.53 2.10 3.64
C VAL A 77 4.38 1.08 4.38
N LEU A 78 5.65 1.41 4.57
CA LEU A 78 6.65 0.60 5.26
C LEU A 78 7.06 1.33 6.55
N ALA A 79 6.82 0.71 7.71
CA ALA A 79 7.16 1.28 9.01
C ALA A 79 8.12 0.35 9.77
N GLY A 80 9.28 0.90 10.13
CA GLY A 80 10.23 0.30 11.07
C GLY A 80 10.11 0.90 12.48
N GLU A 81 11.12 0.72 13.33
CA GLU A 81 11.08 1.19 14.72
C GLU A 81 11.04 2.73 14.86
N ALA A 82 11.74 3.45 13.98
CA ALA A 82 11.97 4.89 14.11
C ALA A 82 11.55 5.72 12.88
N GLN A 83 11.23 5.06 11.78
CA GLN A 83 10.97 5.70 10.49
C GLN A 83 9.85 4.97 9.73
N GLU A 84 9.15 5.75 8.92
CA GLU A 84 8.20 5.30 7.91
C GLU A 84 8.67 5.75 6.52
N VAL A 85 8.50 4.89 5.52
CA VAL A 85 8.76 5.14 4.11
C VAL A 85 7.52 4.75 3.32
N THR A 86 7.10 5.62 2.41
CA THR A 86 5.99 5.40 1.50
C THR A 86 6.50 5.23 0.08
N LEU A 87 6.00 4.23 -0.63
CA LEU A 87 6.24 4.04 -2.07
C LEU A 87 4.91 4.12 -2.82
N ASP A 88 4.82 5.02 -3.80
CA ASP A 88 3.61 5.17 -4.63
C ASP A 88 3.37 3.91 -5.47
N LEU A 89 2.11 3.45 -5.52
CA LEU A 89 1.69 2.42 -6.47
C LEU A 89 1.48 3.04 -7.86
N PRO A 90 1.56 2.23 -8.93
CA PRO A 90 1.20 2.69 -10.26
C PRO A 90 -0.27 3.10 -10.34
N ALA A 91 -0.56 4.27 -10.92
CA ALA A 91 -1.89 4.89 -10.91
C ALA A 91 -2.99 4.09 -11.65
N ASP A 92 -2.63 3.07 -12.42
CA ASP A 92 -3.55 2.25 -13.22
C ASP A 92 -3.87 0.89 -12.60
N LYS A 93 -3.24 0.52 -11.47
CA LYS A 93 -3.49 -0.76 -10.81
C LYS A 93 -3.41 -0.66 -9.29
N THR A 94 -4.24 -1.46 -8.64
CA THR A 94 -4.26 -1.63 -7.19
C THR A 94 -4.02 -3.11 -6.87
N TYR A 95 -3.30 -3.37 -5.78
CA TYR A 95 -3.09 -4.72 -5.28
C TYR A 95 -4.23 -5.12 -4.34
N VAL A 96 -4.88 -6.24 -4.65
CA VAL A 96 -5.94 -6.83 -3.84
C VAL A 96 -5.47 -8.19 -3.36
N SER A 97 -5.33 -8.34 -2.05
CA SER A 97 -4.92 -9.60 -1.41
C SER A 97 -6.11 -10.29 -0.76
N ILE A 98 -6.30 -11.57 -1.06
CA ILE A 98 -7.50 -12.34 -0.75
C ILE A 98 -7.12 -13.52 0.14
N ALA A 99 -7.75 -13.63 1.31
CA ALA A 99 -7.65 -14.80 2.19
C ALA A 99 -9.04 -15.45 2.36
N PRO A 100 -9.40 -16.42 1.50
CA PRO A 100 -10.63 -17.16 1.67
C PRO A 100 -10.56 -18.06 2.92
N PHE A 101 -11.71 -18.30 3.55
CA PHE A 101 -11.77 -19.13 4.75
C PHE A 101 -12.98 -20.07 4.75
N VAL A 102 -12.87 -21.18 5.46
CA VAL A 102 -13.95 -22.12 5.74
C VAL A 102 -14.47 -21.92 7.16
N ASN A 103 -13.60 -21.85 8.17
CA ASN A 103 -14.02 -21.87 9.57
C ASN A 103 -13.75 -20.56 10.33
N THR A 104 -12.64 -19.88 10.07
CA THR A 104 -12.24 -18.71 10.87
C THR A 104 -11.57 -17.65 10.02
N THR A 105 -11.89 -16.39 10.32
CA THR A 105 -11.32 -15.21 9.70
C THR A 105 -10.98 -14.14 10.75
N HIS A 106 -10.44 -13.03 10.29
CA HIS A 106 -10.20 -11.81 11.05
C HIS A 106 -10.55 -10.59 10.20
N ASP A 107 -10.87 -9.48 10.85
CA ASP A 107 -11.10 -8.21 10.15
C ASP A 107 -9.77 -7.65 9.65
N CYS A 108 -9.73 -7.26 8.38
CA CYS A 108 -8.57 -6.66 7.73
C CYS A 108 -9.07 -5.73 6.64
N PHE A 109 -8.59 -4.49 6.60
CA PHE A 109 -9.03 -3.50 5.61
C PHE A 109 -7.90 -3.17 4.63
N TYR A 110 -6.74 -2.81 5.16
CA TYR A 110 -5.50 -2.70 4.40
C TYR A 110 -4.65 -3.94 4.63
N HIS A 111 -4.16 -4.53 3.54
CA HIS A 111 -3.41 -5.78 3.60
C HIS A 111 -2.08 -5.56 4.31
N SER A 112 -1.82 -6.34 5.35
CA SER A 112 -0.51 -6.37 6.01
C SER A 112 0.32 -7.53 5.45
N LEU A 113 1.36 -7.18 4.70
CA LEU A 113 2.25 -8.13 4.05
C LEU A 113 3.06 -8.93 5.08
N THR A 114 3.38 -8.34 6.24
CA THR A 114 4.29 -8.94 7.23
C THR A 114 3.59 -9.56 8.43
N THR A 115 2.32 -9.24 8.72
CA THR A 115 1.67 -9.69 9.97
C THR A 115 0.37 -10.48 9.81
N CYS A 116 -0.36 -10.35 8.69
CA CYS A 116 -1.62 -11.07 8.50
C CYS A 116 -1.41 -12.54 8.15
N LEU A 117 -2.32 -13.40 8.64
CA LEU A 117 -2.39 -14.82 8.35
C LEU A 117 -3.83 -15.26 8.04
N GLY A 118 -4.02 -15.87 6.88
CA GLY A 118 -5.25 -16.52 6.44
C GLY A 118 -5.30 -18.00 6.83
N GLU A 119 -6.52 -18.57 6.85
CA GLU A 119 -6.74 -19.97 7.23
C GLU A 119 -6.16 -20.96 6.20
N LEU A 120 -6.27 -20.63 4.91
CA LEU A 120 -5.96 -21.55 3.82
C LEU A 120 -4.56 -21.29 3.26
N ASN A 121 -3.51 -21.68 3.98
CA ASN A 121 -2.13 -21.57 3.48
C ASN A 121 -1.72 -22.71 2.53
N ASN A 122 -0.94 -22.36 1.50
CA ASN A 122 -0.42 -23.30 0.51
C ASN A 122 -1.54 -24.16 -0.13
N LYS A 123 -2.71 -23.56 -0.40
CA LYS A 123 -3.88 -24.22 -0.99
C LYS A 123 -4.10 -23.75 -2.42
N LYS A 124 -4.38 -24.72 -3.29
CA LYS A 124 -4.80 -24.44 -4.67
C LYS A 124 -6.27 -24.03 -4.68
N ILE A 125 -6.57 -22.86 -5.20
CA ILE A 125 -7.92 -22.27 -5.28
C ILE A 125 -8.18 -21.74 -6.68
N ASP A 126 -9.44 -21.76 -7.10
CA ASP A 126 -9.90 -21.10 -8.33
C ASP A 126 -10.39 -19.70 -7.97
N VAL A 127 -9.93 -18.68 -8.69
CA VAL A 127 -10.26 -17.27 -8.42
C VAL A 127 -10.78 -16.62 -9.69
N GLN A 128 -11.92 -15.96 -9.59
CA GLN A 128 -12.47 -15.09 -10.62
C GLN A 128 -12.74 -13.70 -10.05
N ILE A 129 -12.27 -12.66 -10.73
CA ILE A 129 -12.54 -11.26 -10.39
C ILE A 129 -13.22 -10.61 -11.58
N THR A 130 -14.41 -10.05 -11.36
CA THR A 130 -15.22 -9.41 -12.41
C THR A 130 -15.44 -7.94 -12.08
N ASP A 131 -15.10 -7.05 -13.01
CA ASP A 131 -15.53 -5.66 -12.97
C ASP A 131 -17.03 -5.59 -13.29
N LYS A 132 -17.82 -5.11 -12.34
CA LYS A 132 -19.28 -5.05 -12.46
C LYS A 132 -19.74 -3.97 -13.44
N ALA A 133 -18.98 -2.90 -13.60
CA ALA A 133 -19.36 -1.80 -14.49
C ALA A 133 -19.16 -2.18 -15.96
N ALA A 134 -18.00 -2.75 -16.29
CA ALA A 134 -17.71 -3.22 -17.64
C ALA A 134 -18.35 -4.58 -17.97
N GLY A 135 -18.55 -5.43 -16.95
CA GLY A 135 -18.89 -6.84 -17.13
C GLY A 135 -17.70 -7.70 -17.58
N ASP A 136 -16.49 -7.15 -17.47
CA ASP A 136 -15.26 -7.80 -17.91
C ASP A 136 -14.66 -8.63 -16.76
N ILE A 137 -14.21 -9.83 -17.10
CA ILE A 137 -13.42 -10.67 -16.21
C ILE A 137 -11.98 -10.16 -16.25
N VAL A 138 -11.46 -9.68 -15.13
CA VAL A 138 -10.10 -9.14 -15.01
C VAL A 138 -9.10 -10.17 -14.47
N VAL A 139 -9.59 -11.18 -13.75
CA VAL A 139 -8.83 -12.36 -13.31
C VAL A 139 -9.72 -13.59 -13.46
N ASP A 140 -9.18 -14.67 -14.02
CA ASP A 140 -9.79 -16.00 -14.06
C ASP A 140 -8.67 -17.04 -14.15
N GLU A 141 -8.22 -17.50 -12.99
CA GLU A 141 -7.13 -18.46 -12.91
C GLU A 141 -7.20 -19.35 -11.67
N THR A 142 -6.46 -20.44 -11.73
CA THR A 142 -6.20 -21.28 -10.56
C THR A 142 -4.86 -20.88 -9.94
N ALA A 143 -4.88 -20.39 -8.71
CA ALA A 143 -3.71 -19.92 -7.97
C ALA A 143 -3.42 -20.80 -6.74
N THR A 144 -2.22 -20.67 -6.17
CA THR A 144 -1.88 -21.25 -4.87
C THR A 144 -1.73 -20.11 -3.87
N THR A 145 -2.48 -20.15 -2.77
CA THR A 145 -2.26 -19.21 -1.67
C THR A 145 -0.86 -19.35 -1.11
N PHE A 146 -0.24 -18.24 -0.72
CA PHE A 146 1.11 -18.21 -0.15
C PHE A 146 1.12 -18.84 1.25
N ASP A 147 2.30 -18.89 1.86
CA ASP A 147 2.48 -19.47 3.19
C ASP A 147 1.67 -18.74 4.28
N ASN A 148 1.39 -17.45 4.05
CA ASN A 148 0.53 -16.63 4.90
C ASN A 148 -0.97 -16.88 4.70
N GLY A 149 -1.40 -17.72 3.75
CA GLY A 149 -2.81 -17.98 3.48
C GLY A 149 -3.56 -16.95 2.64
N PHE A 150 -2.85 -15.97 2.08
CA PHE A 150 -3.37 -15.01 1.11
C PHE A 150 -2.98 -15.37 -0.32
N VAL A 151 -3.64 -14.77 -1.30
CA VAL A 151 -3.20 -14.67 -2.68
C VAL A 151 -3.44 -13.25 -3.16
N GLY A 152 -2.45 -12.66 -3.84
CA GLY A 152 -2.54 -11.29 -4.33
C GLY A 152 -2.76 -11.19 -5.83
N PHE A 153 -3.51 -10.17 -6.23
CA PHE A 153 -3.76 -9.84 -7.63
C PHE A 153 -3.60 -8.34 -7.87
N TRP A 154 -2.86 -8.00 -8.93
CA TRP A 154 -2.85 -6.66 -9.49
C TRP A 154 -4.05 -6.50 -10.42
N VAL A 155 -5.01 -5.67 -10.03
CA VAL A 155 -6.24 -5.42 -10.80
C VAL A 155 -6.31 -3.93 -11.19
N PRO A 156 -7.11 -3.55 -12.19
CA PRO A 156 -7.28 -2.14 -12.54
C PRO A 156 -7.71 -1.29 -11.34
N SER A 157 -7.17 -0.08 -11.23
CA SER A 157 -7.64 0.90 -10.25
C SER A 157 -9.01 1.45 -10.63
N ASP A 158 -9.73 2.02 -9.65
CA ASP A 158 -11.04 2.67 -9.82
C ASP A 158 -12.15 1.75 -10.37
N ILE A 159 -12.12 0.46 -10.01
CA ILE A 159 -13.19 -0.50 -10.34
C ILE A 159 -13.94 -0.97 -9.09
N LYS A 160 -15.17 -1.46 -9.31
CA LYS A 160 -15.98 -2.14 -8.31
C LYS A 160 -16.47 -3.44 -8.89
N GLY A 161 -16.43 -4.50 -8.11
CA GLY A 161 -16.68 -5.82 -8.67
C GLY A 161 -16.99 -6.87 -7.63
N THR A 162 -16.97 -8.11 -8.10
CA THR A 162 -17.16 -9.29 -7.27
C THR A 162 -15.97 -10.22 -7.47
N ILE A 163 -15.50 -10.78 -6.37
CA ILE A 163 -14.50 -11.84 -6.29
C ILE A 163 -15.26 -13.13 -5.99
N GLU A 164 -15.03 -14.16 -6.78
CA GLU A 164 -15.52 -15.52 -6.53
C GLU A 164 -14.33 -16.45 -6.33
N VAL A 165 -14.39 -17.27 -5.28
CA VAL A 165 -13.34 -18.25 -4.97
C VAL A 165 -13.94 -19.65 -4.83
N GLY A 166 -13.29 -20.64 -5.44
CA GLY A 166 -13.59 -22.06 -5.32
C GLY A 166 -12.45 -22.84 -4.67
N TYR A 167 -12.79 -23.76 -3.76
CA TYR A 167 -11.83 -24.67 -3.11
C TYR A 167 -12.52 -25.93 -2.57
N ASP A 168 -11.99 -27.12 -2.92
CA ASP A 168 -12.45 -28.42 -2.41
C ASP A 168 -13.98 -28.62 -2.48
N GLY A 169 -14.58 -28.25 -3.62
CA GLY A 169 -16.02 -28.35 -3.85
C GLY A 169 -16.87 -27.31 -3.11
N LYS A 170 -16.25 -26.36 -2.42
CA LYS A 170 -16.87 -25.19 -1.78
C LYS A 170 -16.66 -23.96 -2.63
N SER A 171 -17.53 -22.97 -2.45
CA SER A 171 -17.39 -21.67 -3.09
C SER A 171 -17.83 -20.55 -2.15
N GLY A 172 -17.32 -19.35 -2.40
CA GLY A 172 -17.72 -18.12 -1.73
C GLY A 172 -17.50 -16.92 -2.64
N SER A 173 -18.10 -15.79 -2.28
CA SER A 173 -17.97 -14.54 -3.02
C SER A 173 -17.91 -13.35 -2.08
N ALA A 174 -17.14 -12.33 -2.45
CA ALA A 174 -17.09 -11.04 -1.77
C ALA A 174 -17.17 -9.90 -2.81
N ASP A 175 -17.77 -8.79 -2.43
CA ASP A 175 -17.69 -7.56 -3.23
C ASP A 175 -16.37 -6.83 -2.91
N PHE A 176 -15.80 -6.14 -3.91
CA PHE A 176 -14.57 -5.36 -3.71
C PHE A 176 -14.64 -4.00 -4.44
N SER A 177 -13.73 -3.11 -4.07
CA SER A 177 -13.56 -1.78 -4.68
C SER A 177 -12.08 -1.41 -4.69
N THR A 178 -11.56 -0.91 -5.81
CA THR A 178 -10.20 -0.35 -5.95
C THR A 178 -10.20 1.16 -6.17
N THR A 179 -11.28 1.82 -5.75
CA THR A 179 -11.32 3.28 -5.53
C THR A 179 -10.43 3.66 -4.34
N ASP A 180 -10.18 4.95 -4.14
CA ASP A 180 -9.36 5.47 -3.02
C ASP A 180 -9.83 5.04 -1.61
N GLU A 181 -11.11 4.72 -1.43
CA GLU A 181 -11.68 4.21 -0.17
C GLU A 181 -11.77 2.67 -0.12
N GLY A 182 -11.16 1.99 -1.09
CA GLY A 182 -11.23 0.55 -1.27
C GLY A 182 -10.38 -0.23 -0.27
N ALA A 183 -10.86 -1.41 0.14
CA ALA A 183 -10.05 -2.35 0.90
C ALA A 183 -9.06 -3.05 -0.05
N THR A 184 -7.82 -3.19 0.39
CA THR A 184 -6.79 -4.02 -0.29
C THR A 184 -6.71 -5.42 0.30
N CYS A 185 -7.41 -5.67 1.42
CA CYS A 185 -7.45 -6.94 2.13
C CYS A 185 -8.87 -7.51 2.10
N ILE A 186 -9.03 -8.70 1.51
CA ILE A 186 -10.32 -9.37 1.39
C ILE A 186 -10.30 -10.63 2.26
N THR A 187 -10.84 -10.51 3.47
CA THR A 187 -10.92 -11.60 4.46
C THR A 187 -12.37 -12.00 4.79
N ASP A 188 -13.35 -11.30 4.24
CA ASP A 188 -14.78 -11.55 4.38
C ASP A 188 -15.34 -12.53 3.34
N LEU A 189 -14.50 -13.44 2.84
CA LEU A 189 -14.84 -14.42 1.81
C LEU A 189 -14.92 -15.84 2.40
N GLN A 190 -16.10 -16.21 2.92
CA GLN A 190 -16.35 -17.53 3.46
C GLN A 190 -16.74 -18.54 2.35
N LEU A 191 -16.12 -19.73 2.39
CA LEU A 191 -16.40 -20.84 1.50
C LEU A 191 -17.33 -21.86 2.17
N THR A 192 -18.48 -22.14 1.56
CA THR A 192 -19.49 -23.07 2.10
C THR A 192 -19.75 -24.25 1.19
#